data_AF-A0A1F9KKC6-F1
#
_entry.id   AF-A0A1F9KKC6-F1
#
_cell.length_a   1.000
_cell.length_b   1.000
_cell.length_c   1.000
_cell.angle_alpha   90.00
_cell.angle_beta   90.00
_cell.angle_gamma   90.00
#
_symmetry.space_group_name_H-M   'P 1'
#
loop_
_entity.id
_entity.type
_entity.pdbx_description
1 polymer ?
#
loop_
_entity_poly.entity_id
_entity_poly.type
_entity_poly.pdbx_seq_one_letter_code
_entity_poly.pdbx_strand_id
1 'polypeptide(L)'
;MDQREREGFAESLERHVEAEGKMLEEYRALSEKIADDPVGLLVDLILTEEEQHHFLLRTMANRLRKPLPGETLEFHTEKPAREELLRYTQKLRGHERETIGIFRNLKSQLPSEKNEFFDALLDVMILDSEKHERLLLAVEKMIKA
;
A
#
# COMPACT_ATOMS: atom_id res chain seq x y z
N MET A 1 -19.27 12.49 5.98
CA MET A 1 -18.44 13.10 7.02
C MET A 1 -18.61 14.59 6.97
N ASP A 2 -19.08 15.18 8.07
CA ASP A 2 -19.09 16.64 8.25
C ASP A 2 -17.66 17.18 8.51
N GLN A 3 -17.52 18.50 8.59
CA GLN A 3 -16.21 19.14 8.76
C GLN A 3 -15.52 18.75 10.07
N ARG A 4 -16.27 18.55 11.15
CA ARG A 4 -15.73 18.22 12.47
C ARG A 4 -15.24 16.78 12.51
N GLU A 5 -15.99 15.86 11.90
CA GLU A 5 -15.59 14.47 11.73
C GLU A 5 -14.33 14.34 10.87
N ARG A 6 -14.22 15.11 9.78
CA ARG A 6 -13.03 15.14 8.92
C ARG A 6 -11.81 15.63 9.68
N GLU A 7 -11.95 16.70 10.45
CA GLU A 7 -10.86 17.27 11.26
C GLU A 7 -10.39 16.28 12.32
N GLY A 8 -11.31 15.71 13.10
CA GLY A 8 -10.96 14.74 14.15
C GLY A 8 -10.30 13.48 13.60
N PHE A 9 -10.68 13.04 12.38
CA PHE A 9 -10.02 11.93 11.74
C PHE A 9 -8.62 12.31 11.22
N ALA A 10 -8.47 13.48 10.60
CA ALA A 10 -7.18 13.98 10.14
C ALA A 10 -6.18 14.12 11.30
N GLU A 11 -6.60 14.68 12.43
CA GLU A 11 -5.78 14.75 13.65
C GLU A 11 -5.37 13.37 14.17
N SER A 12 -6.25 12.37 14.06
CA SER A 12 -5.93 11.00 14.52
C SER A 12 -4.85 10.36 13.65
N LEU A 13 -4.88 10.60 12.34
CA LEU A 13 -3.83 10.14 11.42
C LEU A 13 -2.50 10.83 11.72
N GLU A 14 -2.50 12.13 11.98
CA GLU A 14 -1.26 12.86 12.30
C GLU A 14 -0.65 12.43 13.63
N ARG A 15 -1.46 12.27 14.68
CA ARG A 15 -0.98 11.75 15.97
C ARG A 15 -0.35 10.37 15.83
N HIS A 16 -0.88 9.52 14.94
CA HIS A 16 -0.33 8.21 14.67
C HIS A 16 1.05 8.31 14.02
N VAL A 17 1.17 9.10 12.94
CA VAL A 17 2.45 9.34 12.25
C VAL A 17 3.50 9.94 13.19
N GLU A 18 3.11 10.86 14.07
CA GLU A 18 4.01 11.45 15.07
C GLU A 18 4.48 10.42 16.11
N ALA A 19 3.59 9.52 16.55
CA ALA A 19 3.92 8.47 17.49
C ALA A 19 4.91 7.45 16.89
N GLU A 20 4.79 7.16 15.59
CA GLU A 20 5.63 6.21 14.87
C GLU A 20 6.99 6.78 14.47
N GLY A 21 7.16 8.10 14.44
CA GLY A 21 8.43 8.74 14.08
C GLY A 21 9.62 8.27 14.93
N LYS A 22 9.38 7.91 16.21
CA LYS A 22 10.43 7.32 17.07
C LYS A 22 10.82 5.90 16.65
N MET A 23 9.85 5.11 16.19
CA MET A 23 10.09 3.73 15.74
C MET A 23 10.91 3.71 14.44
N LEU A 24 10.70 4.68 13.54
CA LEU A 24 11.50 4.84 12.33
C LEU A 24 12.99 5.03 12.64
N GLU A 25 13.32 5.84 13.64
CA GLU A 25 14.72 6.03 14.07
C GLU A 25 15.32 4.73 14.63
N GLU A 26 14.53 3.90 15.31
CA GLU A 26 14.98 2.58 15.78
C GLU A 26 15.25 1.62 14.62
N TYR A 27 14.39 1.57 13.60
CA TYR A 27 14.63 0.77 12.40
C TYR A 27 15.86 1.25 11.61
N ARG A 28 16.09 2.57 11.52
CA ARG A 28 17.29 3.14 10.88
C ARG A 28 18.56 2.74 11.62
N ALA A 29 18.56 2.91 12.94
CA ALA A 29 19.69 2.50 13.78
C ALA A 29 19.92 0.98 13.75
N LEU A 30 18.87 0.18 13.51
CA LEU A 30 18.99 -1.27 13.32
C LEU A 30 19.63 -1.60 11.96
N SER A 31 19.17 -0.97 10.87
CA SER A 31 19.72 -1.16 9.53
C SER A 31 21.22 -0.84 9.49
N GLU A 32 21.64 0.30 10.05
CA GLU A 32 23.04 0.72 10.09
C GLU A 32 23.96 -0.29 10.82
N LYS A 33 23.43 -1.04 11.80
CA LYS A 33 24.19 -2.03 12.56
C LYS A 33 24.31 -3.40 11.87
N ILE A 34 23.38 -3.73 10.98
CA ILE A 34 23.28 -5.06 10.34
C ILE A 34 23.97 -5.09 8.96
N ALA A 35 24.37 -3.93 8.41
CA ALA A 35 24.91 -3.73 7.06
C ALA A 35 25.66 -4.95 6.44
N ASP A 36 25.30 -5.27 5.19
CA ASP A 36 25.83 -6.35 4.34
C ASP A 36 25.31 -7.79 4.62
N ASP A 37 24.16 -7.94 5.28
CA ASP A 37 23.49 -9.24 5.54
C ASP A 37 22.04 -9.29 4.98
N PRO A 38 21.49 -10.47 4.57
CA PRO A 38 20.09 -10.61 4.16
C PRO A 38 19.07 -10.07 5.17
N VAL A 39 19.38 -10.11 6.47
CA VAL A 39 18.53 -9.50 7.50
C VAL A 39 18.48 -7.98 7.33
N GLY A 40 19.58 -7.33 6.95
CA GLY A 40 19.63 -5.90 6.68
C GLY A 40 18.69 -5.50 5.55
N LEU A 41 18.62 -6.32 4.49
CA LEU A 41 17.68 -6.08 3.38
C LEU A 41 16.21 -6.12 3.84
N LEU A 42 15.85 -7.00 4.78
CA LEU A 42 14.49 -7.03 5.33
C LEU A 42 14.18 -5.76 6.14
N VAL A 43 15.15 -5.27 6.91
CA VAL A 43 15.00 -4.02 7.67
C VAL A 43 14.87 -2.81 6.73
N ASP A 44 15.66 -2.76 5.66
CA ASP A 44 15.57 -1.70 4.64
C ASP A 44 14.23 -1.72 3.90
N LEU A 45 13.67 -2.90 3.66
CA LEU A 45 12.33 -3.05 3.08
C LEU A 45 11.27 -2.47 4.03
N ILE A 46 11.33 -2.81 5.33
CA ILE A 46 10.43 -2.25 6.34
C ILE A 46 10.53 -0.72 6.38
N LEU A 47 11.74 -0.18 6.38
CA LEU A 47 11.97 1.27 6.36
C LEU A 47 11.33 1.94 5.13
N THR A 48 11.52 1.35 3.96
CA THR A 48 10.96 1.87 2.71
C THR A 48 9.43 1.86 2.75
N GLU A 49 8.83 0.78 3.25
CA GLU A 49 7.37 0.68 3.37
C GLU A 49 6.80 1.67 4.40
N GLU A 50 7.46 1.85 5.54
CA GLU A 50 7.03 2.76 6.60
C GLU A 50 7.10 4.23 6.15
N GLU A 51 8.12 4.61 5.36
CA GLU A 51 8.21 5.94 4.77
C GLU A 51 7.05 6.21 3.79
N GLN A 52 6.73 5.23 2.94
CA GLN A 52 5.57 5.31 2.05
C GLN A 52 4.25 5.35 2.83
N HIS A 53 4.16 4.58 3.93
CA HIS A 53 3.02 4.57 4.84
C HIS A 53 2.76 5.96 5.42
N HIS A 54 3.80 6.60 6.00
CA HIS A 54 3.70 7.94 6.57
C HIS A 54 3.30 8.98 5.53
N PHE A 55 3.86 8.89 4.32
CA PHE A 55 3.49 9.76 3.22
C PHE A 55 2.00 9.62 2.86
N LEU A 56 1.48 8.40 2.80
CA LEU A 56 0.08 8.13 2.52
C LEU A 56 -0.84 8.69 3.63
N LEU A 57 -0.53 8.43 4.91
CA LEU A 57 -1.32 8.94 6.04
C LEU A 57 -1.39 10.47 6.07
N ARG A 58 -0.25 11.15 5.88
CA ARG A 58 -0.21 12.61 5.80
C ARG A 58 -0.99 13.14 4.60
N THR A 59 -0.91 12.46 3.46
CA THR A 59 -1.68 12.82 2.27
C THR A 59 -3.18 12.69 2.55
N MET A 60 -3.62 11.63 3.22
CA MET A 60 -5.01 11.43 3.62
C MET A 60 -5.48 12.52 4.60
N ALA A 61 -4.71 12.83 5.64
CA ALA A 61 -5.03 13.90 6.59
C ALA A 61 -5.19 15.26 5.88
N ASN A 62 -4.26 15.59 4.98
CA ASN A 62 -4.33 16.81 4.19
C ASN A 62 -5.58 16.86 3.29
N ARG A 63 -5.93 15.74 2.65
CA ARG A 63 -7.14 15.63 1.82
C ARG A 63 -8.43 15.79 2.62
N LEU A 64 -8.47 15.26 3.84
CA LEU A 64 -9.63 15.42 4.74
C LEU A 64 -9.87 16.88 5.12
N ARG A 65 -8.80 17.65 5.36
CA ARG A 65 -8.89 19.08 5.73
C ARG A 65 -9.14 20.01 4.57
N LYS A 66 -8.52 19.71 3.42
CA LYS A 66 -8.60 20.51 2.19
C LYS A 66 -9.20 19.65 1.08
N PRO A 67 -10.51 19.32 1.16
CA PRO A 67 -11.19 18.65 0.06
C PRO A 67 -11.12 19.54 -1.18
N LEU A 68 -10.99 18.95 -2.37
CA LEU A 68 -10.97 19.74 -3.60
C LEU A 68 -12.34 20.43 -3.81
N PRO A 69 -12.37 21.67 -4.34
CA PRO A 69 -13.63 22.29 -4.73
C PRO A 69 -14.32 21.42 -5.80
N GLY A 70 -15.53 20.93 -5.50
CA GLY A 70 -16.27 20.05 -6.42
C GLY A 70 -15.88 18.57 -6.34
N GLU A 71 -15.20 18.11 -5.28
CA GLU A 71 -14.99 16.68 -5.00
C GLU A 71 -16.34 15.99 -4.68
N THR A 72 -17.14 15.73 -5.70
CA THR A 72 -18.00 14.55 -5.69
C THR A 72 -17.07 13.36 -5.86
N LEU A 73 -17.26 12.31 -5.07
CA LEU A 73 -16.63 10.99 -5.32
C LEU A 73 -17.09 10.37 -6.64
N GLU A 74 -17.92 11.09 -7.40
CA GLU A 74 -18.44 10.68 -8.69
C GLU A 74 -17.36 10.87 -9.76
N PHE A 75 -16.96 9.76 -10.34
CA PHE A 75 -16.05 9.74 -11.45
C PHE A 75 -16.77 10.30 -12.69
N HIS A 76 -16.40 11.48 -13.17
CA HIS A 76 -16.97 12.09 -14.37
C HIS A 76 -16.05 11.92 -15.57
N THR A 77 -16.44 11.07 -16.52
CA THR A 77 -15.79 10.94 -17.84
C THR A 77 -16.80 10.47 -18.88
N GLU A 78 -16.47 10.67 -20.16
CA GLU A 78 -17.28 10.20 -21.28
C GLU A 78 -17.38 8.68 -21.30
N LYS A 79 -18.52 8.14 -21.76
CA LYS A 79 -18.80 6.70 -21.74
C LYS A 79 -17.71 5.84 -22.43
N PRO A 80 -17.20 6.19 -23.62
CA PRO A 80 -16.13 5.40 -24.26
C PRO A 80 -14.84 5.36 -23.43
N ALA A 81 -14.46 6.48 -22.83
CA ALA A 81 -13.30 6.56 -21.94
C ALA A 81 -13.51 5.78 -20.63
N ARG A 82 -14.73 5.77 -20.09
CA ARG A 82 -15.10 4.97 -18.91
C ARG A 82 -14.95 3.48 -19.16
N GLU A 83 -15.46 2.98 -20.29
CA GLU A 83 -15.38 1.57 -20.67
C GLU A 83 -13.91 1.13 -20.87
N GLU A 84 -13.11 1.99 -21.46
CA GLU A 84 -11.67 1.76 -21.62
C GLU A 84 -10.93 1.70 -20.28
N LEU A 85 -11.16 2.65 -19.38
CA LEU A 85 -10.54 2.66 -18.05
C LEU A 85 -10.96 1.46 -17.21
N LEU A 86 -12.23 1.03 -17.32
CA LEU A 86 -12.70 -0.18 -16.68
C LEU A 86 -11.95 -1.42 -17.20
N ARG A 87 -11.80 -1.54 -18.52
CA ARG A 87 -11.04 -2.63 -19.16
C ARG A 87 -9.59 -2.67 -18.69
N TYR A 88 -8.92 -1.52 -18.62
CA TYR A 88 -7.55 -1.43 -18.12
C TYR A 88 -7.45 -1.83 -16.65
N THR A 89 -8.36 -1.33 -15.81
CA THR A 89 -8.41 -1.65 -14.37
C THR A 89 -8.59 -3.15 -14.16
N GLN A 90 -9.52 -3.78 -14.90
CA GLN A 90 -9.77 -5.22 -14.82
C GLN A 90 -8.57 -6.04 -15.29
N LYS A 91 -7.88 -5.59 -16.36
CA LYS A 91 -6.65 -6.23 -16.82
C LYS A 91 -5.57 -6.20 -15.74
N LEU A 92 -5.32 -5.05 -15.12
CA LEU A 92 -4.34 -4.91 -14.03
C LEU A 92 -4.70 -5.80 -12.83
N ARG A 93 -5.97 -5.86 -12.43
CA ARG A 93 -6.41 -6.79 -11.38
C ARG A 93 -6.15 -8.25 -11.73
N GLY A 94 -6.30 -8.61 -13.00
CA GLY A 94 -5.94 -9.95 -13.50
C GLY A 94 -4.46 -10.24 -13.29
N HIS A 95 -3.59 -9.28 -13.64
CA HIS A 95 -2.14 -9.40 -13.42
C HIS A 95 -1.78 -9.54 -11.94
N GLU A 96 -2.37 -8.75 -11.03
CA GLU A 96 -2.07 -8.88 -9.59
C GLU A 96 -2.42 -10.27 -9.05
N ARG A 97 -3.57 -10.84 -9.47
CA ARG A 97 -3.98 -12.19 -9.05
C ARG A 97 -3.08 -13.28 -9.62
N GLU A 98 -2.63 -13.11 -10.86
CA GLU A 98 -1.66 -14.01 -11.49
C GLU A 98 -0.34 -13.99 -10.71
N THR A 99 0.18 -12.79 -10.40
CA THR A 99 1.37 -12.59 -9.58
C THR A 99 1.26 -13.28 -8.22
N ILE A 100 0.14 -13.11 -7.52
CA ILE A 100 -0.13 -13.80 -6.24
C ILE A 100 -0.04 -15.32 -6.42
N GLY A 101 -0.64 -15.86 -7.49
CA GLY A 101 -0.59 -17.29 -7.81
C GLY A 101 0.84 -17.78 -8.07
N ILE A 102 1.63 -17.01 -8.83
CA ILE A 102 3.02 -17.30 -9.12
C ILE A 102 3.84 -17.35 -7.82
N PHE A 103 3.74 -16.34 -6.96
CA PHE A 103 4.51 -16.30 -5.72
C PHE A 103 4.12 -17.39 -4.73
N ARG A 104 2.83 -17.72 -4.61
CA ARG A 104 2.38 -18.88 -3.80
C ARG A 104 2.97 -20.20 -4.31
N ASN A 105 3.04 -20.37 -5.63
CA ASN A 105 3.65 -21.56 -6.23
C ASN A 105 5.17 -21.59 -6.07
N LEU A 106 5.85 -20.45 -6.15
CA LEU A 106 7.29 -20.38 -5.85
C LEU A 106 7.56 -20.71 -4.37
N LYS A 107 6.74 -20.17 -3.46
CA LYS A 107 6.83 -20.44 -2.03
C LYS A 107 6.65 -21.93 -1.70
N SER A 108 5.69 -22.62 -2.33
CA SER A 108 5.48 -24.06 -2.11
C SER A 108 6.64 -24.95 -2.59
N GLN A 109 7.52 -24.42 -3.45
CA GLN A 109 8.71 -25.10 -3.92
C GLN A 109 9.94 -24.84 -3.05
N LEU A 110 9.88 -23.89 -2.10
CA LEU A 110 10.98 -23.61 -1.20
C LEU A 110 11.08 -24.69 -0.12
N PRO A 111 12.27 -25.29 0.09
CA PRO A 111 12.52 -26.17 1.23
C PRO A 111 12.35 -25.40 2.55
N SER A 112 11.50 -25.92 3.45
CA SER A 112 11.05 -25.25 4.68
C SER A 112 12.14 -24.94 5.71
N GLU A 113 13.32 -25.58 5.62
CA GLU A 113 14.34 -25.52 6.68
C GLU A 113 15.54 -24.62 6.35
N LYS A 114 15.63 -24.04 5.14
CA LYS A 114 16.85 -23.30 4.69
C LYS A 114 16.63 -21.94 4.07
N ASN A 115 15.38 -21.49 3.91
CA ASN A 115 15.09 -20.29 3.10
C ASN A 115 14.10 -19.34 3.78
N GLU A 116 14.18 -19.17 5.10
CA GLU A 116 13.29 -18.25 5.86
C GLU A 116 13.28 -16.83 5.28
N PHE A 117 14.44 -16.35 4.80
CA PHE A 117 14.55 -15.05 4.13
C PHE A 117 13.70 -14.96 2.86
N PHE A 118 13.82 -15.93 1.95
CA PHE A 118 13.03 -15.93 0.72
C PHE A 118 11.54 -16.22 0.99
N ASP A 119 11.24 -17.01 2.01
CA ASP A 119 9.87 -17.25 2.44
C ASP A 119 9.19 -15.95 2.90
N ALA A 120 9.88 -15.17 3.74
CA ALA A 120 9.40 -13.87 4.20
C ALA A 120 9.27 -12.86 3.03
N LEU A 121 10.25 -12.80 2.12
CA LEU A 121 10.17 -11.92 0.96
C LEU A 121 8.97 -12.26 0.06
N LEU A 122 8.72 -13.55 -0.21
CA LEU A 122 7.57 -13.95 -1.02
C LEU A 122 6.25 -13.61 -0.34
N ASP A 123 6.16 -13.73 0.99
CA ASP A 123 4.96 -13.31 1.73
C ASP A 123 4.70 -11.81 1.58
N VAL A 124 5.72 -10.97 1.73
CA VAL A 124 5.57 -9.51 1.57
C VAL A 124 5.16 -9.16 0.14
N MET A 125 5.75 -9.80 -0.87
CA MET A 125 5.37 -9.58 -2.27
C MET A 125 3.92 -10.02 -2.59
N ILE A 126 3.45 -11.09 -1.95
CA ILE A 126 2.05 -11.51 -2.03
C ILE A 126 1.14 -10.45 -1.40
N LEU A 127 1.48 -9.97 -0.20
CA LEU A 127 0.71 -8.93 0.49
C LEU A 127 0.66 -7.62 -0.30
N ASP A 128 1.75 -7.22 -0.95
CA ASP A 128 1.81 -6.04 -1.82
C ASP A 128 0.88 -6.17 -3.04
N SER A 129 0.88 -7.35 -3.68
CA SER A 129 -0.02 -7.65 -4.79
C SER A 129 -1.50 -7.68 -4.34
N GLU A 130 -1.78 -8.18 -3.14
CA GLU A 130 -3.12 -8.15 -2.53
C GLU A 130 -3.58 -6.71 -2.21
N LYS A 131 -2.67 -5.86 -1.72
CA LYS A 131 -2.89 -4.42 -1.54
C LYS A 131 -3.26 -3.77 -2.89
N HIS A 132 -2.52 -4.03 -3.95
CA HIS A 132 -2.82 -3.50 -5.29
C HIS A 132 -4.17 -3.97 -5.82
N GLU A 133 -4.49 -5.26 -5.69
CA GLU A 133 -5.78 -5.82 -6.11
C GLU A 133 -6.96 -5.12 -5.42
N ARG A 134 -6.81 -4.83 -4.12
CA ARG A 134 -7.82 -4.12 -3.31
C ARG A 134 -7.98 -2.67 -3.74
N LEU A 135 -6.88 -1.96 -4.01
CA LEU A 135 -6.92 -0.58 -4.49
C LEU A 135 -7.57 -0.50 -5.89
N LEU A 136 -7.19 -1.39 -6.80
CA LEU A 136 -7.79 -1.48 -8.13
C LEU A 136 -9.27 -1.86 -8.08
N LEU A 137 -9.69 -2.69 -7.12
CA LEU A 137 -11.11 -2.96 -6.89
C LEU A 137 -11.87 -1.70 -6.45
N ALA A 138 -11.27 -0.86 -5.61
CA ALA A 138 -11.88 0.42 -5.24
C ALA A 138 -12.01 1.35 -6.46
N VAL A 139 -10.97 1.42 -7.30
CA VAL A 139 -10.99 2.17 -8.57
C VAL A 139 -12.11 1.65 -9.49
N GLU A 140 -12.22 0.33 -9.66
CA GLU A 140 -13.28 -0.27 -10.48
C GLU A 140 -14.69 0.09 -9.97
N LYS A 141 -14.89 0.10 -8.65
CA LYS A 141 -16.17 0.51 -8.04
C LYS A 141 -16.46 1.98 -8.31
N MET A 142 -15.46 2.86 -8.20
CA MET A 142 -15.60 4.29 -8.49
C MET A 142 -15.90 4.57 -9.96
N ILE A 143 -15.30 3.81 -10.89
CA ILE A 143 -15.58 3.91 -12.34
C ILE A 143 -16.98 3.38 -12.68
N LYS A 144 -17.54 2.45 -11.90
CA LYS A 144 -18.88 1.88 -12.11
C LYS A 144 -20.01 2.67 -11.46
N ALA A 145 -19.69 3.44 -10.42
CA ALA A 145 -20.61 4.36 -9.77
C ALA A 145 -21.01 5.51 -10.72
#